data_AF-A0A4U1EHP9-F1
#
_entry.id   AF-A0A4U1EHP9-F1
#
_cell.length_a   1.000
_cell.length_b   1.000
_cell.length_c   1.000
_cell.angle_alpha   90.00
_cell.angle_beta   90.00
_cell.angle_gamma   90.00
#
_symmetry.space_group_name_H-M   'P 1'
#
loop_
_entity.id
_entity.type
_entity.pdbx_description
1 polymer ?
#
loop_
_entity_poly.entity_id
_entity_poly.type
_entity_poly.pdbx_seq_one_letter_code
_entity_poly.pdbx_strand_id
1 'polypeptide(L)'
;MTRLLGYVDPSEPHFVVAVLTIAFNPLFWNVVARWERKTREPSGAFGSPHRACCTLGGAILLLNMLRSTQAMLSQPGMQSLDNPLAYRVGLALLGVGSVFVLSGFLALGFTGTCLGDYFRILKEARVTMFPFSVLDNPMYWGNTANHLGWAII
;
A
#
# COMPACT_ATOMS: atom_id res chain seq x y z
N MET A 1 27.27 -9.22 9.02
CA MET A 1 26.26 -9.68 8.04
C MET A 1 25.72 -11.08 8.35
N THR A 2 26.40 -11.91 9.15
CA THR A 2 25.97 -13.26 9.54
C THR A 2 24.82 -13.35 10.56
N ARG A 3 24.52 -12.28 11.33
CA ARG A 3 23.43 -12.30 12.32
C ARG A 3 22.01 -12.13 11.76
N LEU A 4 21.85 -11.41 10.64
CA LEU A 4 20.53 -11.17 10.03
C LEU A 4 19.99 -12.40 9.27
N LEU A 5 20.87 -13.19 8.66
CA LEU A 5 20.51 -14.43 7.98
C LEU A 5 20.05 -15.54 8.95
N GLY A 6 20.35 -15.42 10.26
CA GLY A 6 19.84 -16.34 11.27
C GLY A 6 18.38 -16.09 11.66
N TYR A 7 17.80 -14.94 11.28
CA TYR A 7 16.40 -14.60 11.54
C TYR A 7 15.47 -14.88 10.35
N VAL A 8 16.02 -15.16 9.17
CA VAL A 8 15.25 -15.34 7.93
C VAL A 8 15.54 -16.73 7.38
N ASP A 9 14.58 -17.63 7.52
CA ASP A 9 14.59 -18.92 6.84
C ASP A 9 13.84 -18.80 5.50
N PRO A 10 14.54 -18.86 4.34
CA PRO A 10 13.90 -18.75 3.03
C PRO A 10 13.02 -19.94 2.67
N SER A 11 13.19 -21.08 3.35
CA SER A 11 12.45 -22.33 3.09
C SER A 11 11.15 -22.40 3.88
N GLU A 12 10.96 -21.49 4.84
CA GLU A 12 9.77 -21.43 5.68
C GLU A 12 8.53 -21.14 4.80
N PRO A 13 7.48 -21.99 4.82
CA PRO A 13 6.29 -21.81 4.00
C PRO A 13 5.63 -20.44 4.17
N HIS A 14 5.63 -19.89 5.40
CA HIS A 14 5.11 -18.56 5.68
C HIS A 14 5.91 -17.45 4.99
N PHE A 15 7.23 -17.59 4.88
CA PHE A 15 8.08 -16.64 4.16
C PHE A 15 7.79 -16.65 2.66
N VAL A 16 7.66 -17.84 2.06
CA VAL A 16 7.31 -17.99 0.64
C VAL A 16 5.92 -17.40 0.34
N VAL A 17 4.92 -17.70 1.18
CA VAL A 17 3.57 -17.14 1.06
C VAL A 17 3.60 -15.61 1.18
N ALA A 18 4.39 -15.05 2.10
CA ALA A 18 4.55 -13.61 2.24
C ALA A 18 5.15 -12.98 0.97
N VAL A 19 6.24 -13.55 0.44
CA VAL A 19 6.88 -13.08 -0.81
C VAL A 19 5.90 -13.13 -1.99
N LEU A 20 5.19 -14.26 -2.15
CA LEU A 20 4.20 -14.41 -3.22
C LEU A 20 3.07 -13.39 -3.08
N THR A 21 2.57 -13.16 -1.87
CA THR A 21 1.50 -12.17 -1.63
C THR A 21 1.99 -10.74 -1.88
N ILE A 22 3.23 -10.42 -1.50
CA ILE A 22 3.87 -9.12 -1.77
C ILE A 22 4.03 -8.89 -3.27
N ALA A 23 4.44 -9.90 -4.04
CA ALA A 23 4.66 -9.79 -5.48
C ALA A 23 3.34 -9.84 -6.29
N PHE A 24 2.38 -10.66 -5.86
CA PHE A 24 1.10 -10.84 -6.54
C PHE A 24 0.30 -9.53 -6.58
N ASN A 25 0.22 -8.82 -5.45
CA ASN A 25 -0.53 -7.58 -5.33
C ASN A 25 -0.21 -6.56 -6.46
N PRO A 26 1.04 -6.12 -6.65
CA PRO A 26 1.41 -5.21 -7.73
C PRO A 26 1.21 -5.77 -9.13
N LEU A 27 1.37 -7.08 -9.32
CA LEU A 27 1.11 -7.70 -10.61
C LEU A 27 -0.39 -7.68 -10.94
N PHE A 28 -1.23 -8.08 -10.00
CA PHE A 28 -2.68 -8.15 -10.15
C PHE A 28 -3.27 -6.81 -10.59
N TRP A 29 -3.03 -5.74 -9.81
CA TRP A 29 -3.66 -4.45 -10.15
C TRP A 29 -3.09 -3.83 -11.41
N ASN A 30 -1.80 -4.02 -11.73
CA ASN A 30 -1.22 -3.52 -12.98
C ASN A 30 -1.79 -4.27 -14.20
N VAL A 31 -1.98 -5.58 -14.10
CA VAL A 31 -2.58 -6.38 -15.17
C VAL A 31 -4.01 -5.95 -15.42
N VAL A 32 -4.84 -5.85 -14.37
CA VAL A 32 -6.25 -5.43 -14.51
C VAL A 32 -6.35 -4.00 -15.05
N ALA A 33 -5.56 -3.07 -14.52
CA ALA A 33 -5.59 -1.68 -14.97
C ALA A 33 -5.13 -1.53 -16.43
N ARG A 34 -4.05 -2.22 -16.83
CA ARG A 34 -3.60 -2.22 -18.24
C ARG A 34 -4.59 -2.92 -19.17
N TRP A 35 -5.25 -3.98 -18.71
CA TRP A 35 -6.30 -4.65 -19.44
C TRP A 35 -7.47 -3.71 -19.70
N GLU A 36 -7.96 -3.03 -18.66
CA GLU A 36 -8.98 -1.98 -18.79
C GLU A 36 -8.56 -0.92 -19.82
N ARG A 37 -7.35 -0.37 -19.70
CA ARG A 37 -6.87 0.67 -20.64
C ARG A 37 -6.84 0.20 -22.09
N LYS A 38 -6.58 -1.10 -22.34
CA LYS A 38 -6.47 -1.66 -23.70
C LYS A 38 -7.82 -2.08 -24.28
N THR A 39 -8.69 -2.72 -23.49
CA THR A 39 -9.91 -3.38 -24.02
C THR A 39 -11.21 -2.76 -23.50
N ARG A 40 -11.19 -2.10 -22.34
CA ARG A 40 -12.39 -1.65 -21.59
C ARG A 40 -13.37 -2.76 -21.23
N GLU A 41 -12.94 -4.02 -21.27
CA GLU A 41 -13.75 -5.19 -20.90
C GLU A 41 -14.14 -5.16 -19.42
N PRO A 42 -13.26 -4.84 -18.45
CA PRO A 42 -13.67 -4.69 -17.05
C PRO A 42 -14.80 -3.66 -16.88
N SER A 43 -14.65 -2.45 -17.44
CA SER A 43 -15.72 -1.45 -17.45
C SER A 43 -17.00 -1.94 -18.12
N GLY A 44 -16.89 -2.72 -19.20
CA GLY A 44 -18.02 -3.35 -19.89
C GLY A 44 -18.76 -4.35 -19.00
N ALA A 45 -18.04 -5.24 -18.33
CA ALA A 45 -18.58 -6.25 -17.42
C ALA A 45 -19.28 -5.62 -16.19
N PHE A 46 -18.72 -4.55 -15.64
CA PHE A 46 -19.34 -3.79 -14.54
C PHE A 46 -20.32 -2.70 -15.03
N GLY A 47 -20.51 -2.56 -16.36
CA GLY A 47 -21.35 -1.58 -17.02
C GLY A 47 -21.03 -0.10 -16.72
N SER A 48 -19.89 0.20 -16.08
CA SER A 48 -19.45 1.56 -15.76
C SER A 48 -17.98 1.57 -15.33
N PRO A 49 -17.15 2.50 -15.86
CA PRO A 49 -15.77 2.67 -15.42
C PRO A 49 -15.63 3.03 -13.94
N HIS A 50 -16.57 3.80 -13.37
CA HIS A 50 -16.57 4.11 -11.94
C HIS A 50 -16.79 2.86 -11.09
N ARG A 51 -17.74 2.01 -11.47
CA ARG A 51 -18.00 0.76 -10.74
C ARG A 51 -16.81 -0.19 -10.82
N ALA A 52 -16.20 -0.33 -12.00
CA ALA A 52 -15.02 -1.16 -12.20
C ALA A 52 -13.79 -0.64 -11.45
N CYS A 53 -13.57 0.68 -11.41
CA CYS A 53 -12.51 1.30 -10.62
C CYS A 53 -12.77 1.12 -9.12
N CYS A 54 -14.01 1.31 -8.65
CA CYS A 54 -14.38 1.09 -7.25
C CYS A 54 -14.18 -0.36 -6.82
N THR A 55 -14.57 -1.34 -7.66
CA THR A 55 -14.39 -2.77 -7.36
C THR A 55 -12.92 -3.14 -7.33
N LEU A 56 -12.11 -2.67 -8.29
CA LEU A 56 -10.67 -2.85 -8.28
C LEU A 56 -10.02 -2.21 -7.04
N GLY A 57 -10.38 -0.98 -6.70
CA GLY A 57 -9.87 -0.28 -5.52
C GLY A 57 -10.21 -1.00 -4.22
N GLY A 58 -11.45 -1.48 -4.08
CA GLY A 58 -11.86 -2.30 -2.94
C GLY A 58 -11.07 -3.60 -2.83
N ALA A 59 -10.84 -4.29 -3.96
CA ALA A 59 -10.01 -5.49 -4.01
C ALA A 59 -8.55 -5.20 -3.60
N ILE A 60 -7.96 -4.10 -4.09
CA ILE A 60 -6.60 -3.67 -3.72
C ILE A 60 -6.50 -3.44 -2.21
N LEU A 61 -7.45 -2.73 -1.62
CA LEU A 61 -7.46 -2.45 -0.18
C LEU A 61 -7.57 -3.75 0.64
N LEU A 62 -8.50 -4.64 0.26
CA LEU A 62 -8.68 -5.93 0.92
C LEU A 62 -7.42 -6.79 0.85
N LEU A 63 -6.82 -6.93 -0.34
CA LEU A 63 -5.58 -7.68 -0.53
C LEU A 63 -4.41 -7.09 0.27
N ASN A 64 -4.35 -5.76 0.39
CA ASN A 64 -3.34 -5.11 1.23
C ASN A 64 -3.54 -5.37 2.72
N MET A 65 -4.78 -5.35 3.22
CA MET A 65 -5.07 -5.68 4.63
C MET A 65 -4.72 -7.14 4.93
N LEU A 66 -5.12 -8.08 4.08
CA LEU A 66 -4.82 -9.50 4.25
C LEU A 66 -3.31 -9.75 4.27
N ARG A 67 -2.56 -9.16 3.33
CA ARG A 67 -1.10 -9.27 3.28
C ARG A 67 -0.44 -8.77 4.57
N SER A 68 -0.81 -7.57 5.02
CA SER A 68 -0.16 -6.93 6.16
C SER A 68 -0.45 -7.68 7.47
N THR A 69 -1.69 -8.11 7.70
CA THR A 69 -2.05 -8.86 8.92
C THR A 69 -1.35 -10.22 8.98
N GLN A 70 -1.29 -10.94 7.86
CA GLN A 70 -0.60 -12.24 7.80
C GLN A 70 0.91 -12.08 8.01
N ALA A 71 1.51 -11.03 7.45
CA ALA A 71 2.93 -10.75 7.64
C ALA A 71 3.25 -10.37 9.10
N MET A 72 2.44 -9.54 9.75
CA MET A 72 2.70 -9.14 11.15
C MET A 72 2.54 -10.30 12.14
N LEU A 73 1.51 -11.14 11.99
CA LEU A 73 1.25 -12.24 12.92
C LEU A 73 2.30 -13.36 12.88
N SER A 74 3.01 -13.50 11.76
CA SER A 74 3.96 -14.59 11.52
C SER A 74 5.41 -14.23 11.84
N GLN A 75 5.72 -12.97 12.16
CA GLN A 75 7.10 -12.52 12.35
C GLN A 75 7.44 -12.34 13.84
N PRO A 76 8.60 -12.87 14.30
CA PRO A 76 9.05 -12.65 15.66
C PRO A 76 9.50 -11.19 15.87
N GLY A 77 9.07 -10.60 16.97
CA GLY A 77 9.51 -9.27 17.40
C GLY A 77 11.00 -9.23 17.74
N MET A 78 11.68 -8.15 17.38
CA MET A 78 13.12 -8.02 17.60
C MET A 78 13.40 -7.40 18.98
N GLN A 79 13.90 -8.21 19.93
CA GLN A 79 14.15 -7.77 21.33
C GLN A 79 14.98 -6.49 21.46
N SER A 80 15.88 -6.20 20.50
CA SER A 80 16.66 -4.97 20.50
C SER A 80 15.83 -3.69 20.37
N LEU A 81 14.62 -3.78 19.82
CA LEU A 81 13.68 -2.65 19.66
C LEU A 81 12.65 -2.60 20.78
N ASP A 82 12.69 -3.53 21.74
CA ASP A 82 11.81 -3.54 22.92
C ASP A 82 12.31 -2.51 23.96
N ASN A 83 12.22 -1.23 23.60
CA ASN A 83 12.56 -0.12 24.48
C ASN A 83 11.66 1.09 24.24
N PRO A 84 11.47 1.96 25.27
CA PRO A 84 10.56 3.10 25.16
C PRO A 84 10.92 4.12 24.08
N LEU A 85 12.21 4.23 23.72
CA LEU A 85 12.64 5.16 22.69
C LEU A 85 12.22 4.67 21.30
N ALA A 86 12.47 3.39 20.99
CA ALA A 86 12.05 2.76 19.74
C ALA A 86 10.53 2.83 19.57
N TYR A 87 9.77 2.53 20.62
CA TYR A 87 8.31 2.66 20.60
C TYR A 87 7.84 4.08 20.27
N ARG A 88 8.44 5.12 20.89
CA ARG A 88 8.12 6.53 20.57
C ARG A 88 8.48 6.90 19.13
N VAL A 89 9.60 6.41 18.62
CA VAL A 89 9.99 6.62 17.21
C VAL A 89 8.99 5.94 16.27
N GLY A 90 8.58 4.71 16.57
CA GLY A 90 7.56 3.99 15.82
C GLY A 90 6.23 4.75 15.78
N LEU A 91 5.76 5.27 16.92
CA LEU A 91 4.55 6.10 16.99
C LEU A 91 4.67 7.40 16.19
N ALA A 92 5.83 8.07 16.26
CA ALA A 92 6.08 9.28 15.48
C ALA A 92 6.02 9.00 13.97
N LEU A 93 6.61 7.89 13.52
CA LEU A 93 6.55 7.44 12.12
C LEU A 93 5.13 7.12 11.69
N LEU A 94 4.34 6.42 12.51
CA LEU A 94 2.92 6.14 12.26
C LEU A 94 2.11 7.43 12.16
N GLY A 95 2.36 8.40 13.04
CA GLY A 95 1.67 9.69 13.03
C GLY A 95 1.95 10.48 11.76
N VAL A 96 3.23 10.69 11.44
CA VAL A 96 3.65 11.43 10.23
C VAL A 96 3.19 10.70 8.97
N GLY A 97 3.37 9.38 8.91
CA GLY A 97 2.97 8.58 7.77
C GLY A 97 1.46 8.61 7.53
N SER A 98 0.66 8.50 8.58
CA SER A 98 -0.80 8.59 8.50
C SER A 98 -1.27 9.96 8.06
N VAL A 99 -0.64 11.06 8.51
CA VAL A 99 -0.96 12.40 8.02
C VAL A 99 -0.76 12.49 6.50
N PHE A 100 0.38 12.03 5.99
CA PHE A 100 0.65 12.06 4.54
C PHE A 100 -0.30 11.17 3.74
N VAL A 101 -0.62 9.97 4.24
CA VAL A 101 -1.56 9.05 3.57
C VAL A 101 -2.98 9.61 3.57
N LEU A 102 -3.48 10.04 4.72
CA LEU A 102 -4.85 10.52 4.85
C LEU A 102 -5.05 11.84 4.11
N SER A 103 -4.16 12.81 4.28
CA SER A 103 -4.25 14.08 3.55
C SER A 103 -4.08 13.88 2.05
N GLY A 104 -3.20 12.97 1.61
CA GLY A 104 -3.05 12.61 0.20
C GLY A 104 -4.31 11.98 -0.38
N PHE A 105 -4.91 11.03 0.36
CA PHE A 105 -6.16 10.38 -0.01
C PHE A 105 -7.33 11.36 -0.07
N LEU A 106 -7.46 12.26 0.90
CA LEU A 106 -8.48 13.30 0.91
C LEU A 106 -8.32 14.24 -0.29
N ALA A 107 -7.08 14.56 -0.67
CA ALA A 107 -6.80 15.45 -1.78
C ALA A 107 -6.99 14.78 -3.15
N LEU A 108 -6.71 13.48 -3.31
CA LEU A 108 -6.90 12.75 -4.57
C LEU A 108 -8.30 12.13 -4.72
N GLY A 109 -8.93 11.77 -3.62
CA GLY A 109 -10.13 10.94 -3.56
C GLY A 109 -9.85 9.46 -3.85
N PHE A 110 -10.91 8.65 -3.77
CA PHE A 110 -10.82 7.21 -3.95
C PHE A 110 -10.33 6.83 -5.36
N THR A 111 -10.97 7.35 -6.41
CA THR A 111 -10.62 7.03 -7.80
C THR A 111 -9.25 7.55 -8.19
N GLY A 112 -8.85 8.73 -7.69
CA GLY A 112 -7.51 9.28 -7.89
C GLY A 112 -6.42 8.45 -7.21
N THR A 113 -6.76 7.68 -6.17
CA THR A 113 -5.83 6.79 -5.46
C THR A 113 -5.80 5.38 -6.07
N CYS A 114 -6.94 4.88 -6.56
CA CYS A 114 -7.13 3.50 -6.98
C CYS A 114 -7.10 3.32 -8.51
N LEU A 115 -6.07 3.86 -9.17
CA LEU A 115 -5.83 3.67 -10.62
C LEU A 115 -6.96 4.17 -11.54
N GLY A 116 -7.72 5.18 -11.10
CA GLY A 116 -8.84 5.73 -11.87
C GLY A 116 -8.44 6.30 -13.24
N ASP A 117 -7.18 6.68 -13.41
CA ASP A 117 -6.60 7.13 -14.68
C ASP A 117 -6.70 6.05 -15.78
N TYR A 118 -6.51 4.77 -15.45
CA TYR A 118 -6.70 3.66 -16.39
C TYR A 118 -8.16 3.50 -16.82
N PHE A 119 -9.10 3.86 -15.94
CA PHE A 119 -10.54 3.90 -16.20
C PHE A 119 -11.01 5.23 -16.81
N ARG A 120 -10.08 6.13 -17.16
CA ARG A 120 -10.33 7.48 -17.69
C ARG A 120 -11.07 8.42 -16.73
N ILE A 121 -11.01 8.12 -15.44
CA ILE A 121 -11.49 8.98 -14.37
C ILE A 121 -10.33 9.89 -13.97
N LEU A 122 -10.19 10.99 -14.71
CA LEU A 122 -9.10 11.94 -14.52
C LEU A 122 -9.58 13.12 -13.67
N LYS A 123 -8.69 13.66 -12.84
CA LYS A 123 -8.90 14.97 -12.22
C LYS A 123 -8.75 16.07 -13.27
N GLU A 124 -9.53 17.15 -13.12
CA GLU A 124 -9.46 18.33 -13.98
C GLU A 124 -8.09 19.01 -13.93
N ALA A 125 -7.46 19.02 -12.75
CA ALA A 125 -6.16 19.61 -12.53
C ALA A 125 -5.30 18.75 -11.58
N ARG A 126 -3.98 18.89 -11.73
CA ARG A 126 -3.01 18.29 -10.81
C ARG A 126 -3.21 18.87 -9.41
N VAL A 127 -3.21 17.99 -8.41
CA VAL A 127 -3.26 18.41 -7.01
C VAL A 127 -1.90 19.00 -6.61
N THR A 128 -1.91 20.26 -6.18
CA THR A 128 -0.70 20.99 -5.74
C THR A 128 -0.77 21.40 -4.27
N MET A 129 -1.92 21.26 -3.62
CA MET A 129 -2.08 21.52 -2.18
C MET A 129 -1.39 20.45 -1.33
N PHE A 130 -1.23 20.72 -0.04
CA PHE A 130 -0.70 19.74 0.91
C PHE A 130 -1.46 18.40 0.79
N PRO A 131 -0.76 17.25 0.77
CA PRO A 131 0.68 17.08 0.95
C PRO A 131 1.54 17.16 -0.33
N PHE A 132 0.93 17.36 -1.50
CA PHE A 132 1.62 17.40 -2.79
C PHE A 132 2.45 18.67 -3.02
N SER A 133 2.25 19.72 -2.19
CA SER A 133 3.12 20.90 -2.18
C SER A 133 4.50 20.66 -1.57
N VAL A 134 4.65 19.57 -0.80
CA VAL A 134 5.87 19.26 -0.03
C VAL A 134 6.63 18.08 -0.63
N LEU A 135 5.91 17.09 -1.17
CA LEU A 135 6.47 15.86 -1.72
C LEU A 135 5.75 15.49 -3.01
N ASP A 136 6.46 14.92 -4.00
CA ASP A 136 5.86 14.47 -5.26
C ASP A 136 4.88 13.29 -5.07
N ASN A 137 5.19 12.40 -4.12
CA ASN A 137 4.51 11.12 -3.91
C ASN A 137 4.20 10.90 -2.41
N PRO A 138 3.42 11.78 -1.79
CA PRO A 138 3.28 11.85 -0.33
C PRO A 138 2.68 10.57 0.25
N MET A 139 1.70 9.95 -0.44
CA MET A 139 1.10 8.70 0.02
C MET A 139 2.09 7.53 0.03
N TYR A 140 3.03 7.47 -0.93
CA TYR A 140 4.05 6.43 -0.95
C TYR A 140 5.01 6.59 0.23
N TRP A 141 5.54 7.80 0.44
CA TRP A 141 6.41 8.10 1.57
C TRP A 141 5.70 7.89 2.92
N GLY A 142 4.43 8.31 3.01
CA GLY A 142 3.62 8.10 4.21
C GLY A 142 3.38 6.62 4.49
N ASN A 143 3.11 5.82 3.45
CA ASN A 143 2.93 4.38 3.63
C ASN A 143 4.25 3.69 4.00
N THR A 144 5.38 4.11 3.45
CA THR A 144 6.71 3.65 3.87
C THR A 144 6.97 3.94 5.35
N ALA A 145 6.69 5.18 5.80
CA ALA A 145 6.82 5.55 7.21
C ALA A 145 5.88 4.70 8.10
N ASN A 146 4.65 4.45 7.66
CA ASN A 146 3.72 3.61 8.41
C ASN A 146 4.19 2.15 8.54
N HIS A 147 4.68 1.54 7.45
CA HIS A 147 5.21 0.18 7.49
C HIS A 147 6.44 0.09 8.39
N LEU A 148 7.33 1.10 8.35
CA LEU A 148 8.48 1.16 9.23
C LEU A 148 8.07 1.35 10.70
N GLY A 149 7.08 2.20 10.97
CA GLY A 149 6.53 2.42 12.31
C GLY A 149 5.98 1.13 12.92
N TRP A 150 5.16 0.38 12.16
CA TRP A 150 4.66 -0.94 12.57
C TRP A 150 5.75 -2.01 12.70
N ALA A 151 6.85 -1.91 11.95
CA ALA A 151 7.96 -2.86 12.09
C ALA A 151 8.83 -2.58 13.33
N ILE A 152 8.78 -1.35 13.86
CA ILE A 152 9.55 -0.93 15.04
C ILE A 152 8.78 -1.20 16.35
N ILE A 153 7.45 -1.11 16.31
CA ILE A 153 6.55 -1.39 17.44
C ILE A 153 6.29 -2.89 17.53
#